data_AF-A0A2U9PDE1-F1
#
_entry.id   AF-A0A2U9PDE1-F1
#
_cell.length_a   1.000
_cell.length_b   1.000
_cell.length_c   1.000
_cell.angle_alpha   90.00
_cell.angle_beta   90.00
_cell.angle_gamma   90.00
#
_symmetry.space_group_name_H-M   'P 1'
#
loop_
_entity.id
_entity.type
_entity.pdbx_description
1 polymer ?
#
loop_
_entity_poly.entity_id
_entity_poly.type
_entity_poly.pdbx_seq_one_letter_code
_entity_poly.pdbx_strand_id
1 'polypeptide(L)'
;MGFAGVPVVVPRPLGELEPLLDWLRAGRPAGERLDFAAGTVLPDGRLDLCKQALGARGAGLVAEALGQGPSPVRHLLLGTDALGDDGAEAVAGSAVETLYLGCNGITAGGACRIADRLRASPQVVTGVWLKRNPLGSAAGRAAAELIESARTLRTLDLVQTGLDPAGAVVLADALLAAAGNGRRIARLYLGGNPLGEAGADALGAVLAAGAVDEVYVSAAQLGDAGALRLADALDRAPHGRLTRLSVASNGIGPAAAARLVTAATAAGVGLLDLGRVRAAAVLAAADNRVDLAAAETIAAALAGAEHRLAHLVLSHTGMRSREAHRLLDTAPRAATPTRFVLGPGIASSIKRRLAAFSAHIPAPAVPADVAAVRSVHRTAPPPRQP
;
A
#
# COMPACT_ATOMS: atom_id res chain seq x y z
N MET A 1 14.81 10.11 -10.87
CA MET A 1 13.81 9.85 -11.93
C MET A 1 12.66 10.81 -11.74
N GLY A 2 12.26 11.55 -12.78
CA GLY A 2 11.16 12.50 -12.71
C GLY A 2 9.82 11.80 -12.48
N PHE A 3 8.91 12.49 -11.81
CA PHE A 3 7.51 12.05 -11.67
C PHE A 3 6.92 11.85 -13.08
N ALA A 4 6.45 10.65 -13.38
CA ALA A 4 5.73 10.40 -14.63
C ALA A 4 4.44 11.24 -14.58
N GLY A 5 4.42 12.35 -15.30
CA GLY A 5 3.35 13.34 -15.28
C GLY A 5 1.98 12.69 -15.38
N VAL A 6 1.00 13.27 -14.67
CA VAL A 6 -0.39 12.85 -14.84
C VAL A 6 -0.80 13.22 -16.26
N PRO A 7 -1.38 12.27 -17.04
CA PRO A 7 -1.76 12.55 -18.41
C PRO A 7 -2.69 13.76 -18.46
N VAL A 8 -2.52 14.59 -19.49
CA VAL A 8 -3.49 15.63 -19.79
C VAL A 8 -4.79 14.94 -20.21
N VAL A 9 -5.86 15.20 -19.46
CA VAL A 9 -7.17 14.63 -19.73
C VAL A 9 -8.11 15.76 -20.08
N VAL A 10 -8.74 15.67 -21.24
CA VAL A 10 -9.85 16.56 -21.61
C VAL A 10 -11.07 16.11 -20.81
N PRO A 11 -11.66 16.98 -19.97
CA PRO A 11 -12.80 16.58 -19.18
C PRO A 11 -13.98 16.14 -20.06
N ARG A 12 -14.70 15.13 -19.60
CA ARG A 12 -15.92 14.65 -20.26
C ARG A 12 -17.00 15.74 -20.28
N PRO A 13 -17.94 15.71 -21.25
CA PRO A 13 -19.07 16.63 -21.24
C PRO A 13 -19.90 16.48 -19.96
N LEU A 14 -20.22 17.60 -19.31
CA LEU A 14 -20.92 17.58 -18.02
C LEU A 14 -22.33 16.98 -18.11
N GLY A 15 -23.01 17.11 -19.25
CA GLY A 15 -24.33 16.51 -19.45
C GLY A 15 -24.33 14.98 -19.34
N GLU A 16 -23.18 14.32 -19.55
CA GLU A 16 -23.07 12.87 -19.35
C GLU A 16 -22.96 12.47 -17.87
N LEU A 17 -22.78 13.43 -16.95
CA LEU A 17 -22.82 13.19 -15.50
C LEU A 17 -24.25 13.24 -14.96
N GLU A 18 -25.19 13.90 -15.63
CA GLU A 18 -26.51 14.21 -15.06
C GLU A 18 -27.27 12.98 -14.54
N PRO A 19 -27.34 11.84 -15.27
CA PRO A 19 -28.01 10.65 -14.75
C PRO A 19 -27.40 10.11 -13.44
N LEU A 20 -26.08 10.23 -13.28
CA LEU A 20 -25.39 9.88 -12.03
C LEU A 20 -25.70 10.89 -10.93
N LEU A 21 -25.64 12.19 -11.24
CA LEU A 21 -25.90 13.26 -10.27
C LEU A 21 -27.33 13.16 -9.73
N ASP A 22 -28.32 12.90 -10.58
CA ASP A 22 -29.70 12.67 -10.18
C ASP A 22 -29.85 11.46 -9.26
N TRP A 23 -29.12 10.37 -9.55
CA TRP A 23 -29.10 9.22 -8.66
C TRP A 23 -28.48 9.55 -7.29
N LEU A 24 -27.38 10.31 -7.26
CA LEU A 24 -26.73 10.75 -6.02
C LEU A 24 -27.66 11.63 -5.18
N ARG A 25 -28.31 12.61 -5.81
CA ARG A 25 -29.29 13.50 -5.16
C ARG A 25 -30.50 12.74 -4.62
N ALA A 26 -30.90 11.65 -5.28
CA ALA A 26 -32.00 10.80 -4.80
C ALA A 26 -31.63 10.00 -3.53
N GLY A 27 -30.34 9.82 -3.23
CA GLY A 27 -29.87 9.20 -1.98
C GLY A 27 -30.24 7.73 -1.80
N ARG A 28 -30.62 7.02 -2.87
CA ARG A 28 -31.10 5.63 -2.78
C ARG A 28 -29.93 4.65 -2.88
N PRO A 29 -29.82 3.64 -1.99
CA PRO A 29 -28.77 2.62 -2.11
C PRO A 29 -28.93 1.81 -3.39
N ALA A 30 -27.80 1.40 -3.98
CA ALA A 30 -27.80 0.50 -5.11
C ALA A 30 -28.01 -0.94 -4.61
N GLY A 31 -29.14 -1.57 -4.96
CA GLY A 31 -29.38 -2.99 -4.66
C GLY A 31 -28.55 -3.93 -5.56
N GLU A 32 -28.10 -3.43 -6.71
CA GLU A 32 -27.31 -4.14 -7.70
C GLU A 32 -26.27 -3.20 -8.34
N ARG A 33 -25.46 -3.72 -9.27
CA ARG A 33 -24.51 -2.88 -10.03
C ARG A 33 -25.29 -1.94 -10.96
N LEU A 34 -25.02 -0.64 -10.85
CA LEU A 34 -25.59 0.38 -11.73
C LEU A 34 -24.48 1.02 -12.55
N ASP A 35 -24.53 0.86 -13.88
CA ASP A 35 -23.59 1.48 -14.80
C ASP A 35 -24.22 2.75 -15.40
N PHE A 36 -23.53 3.87 -15.28
CA PHE A 36 -23.91 5.15 -15.87
C PHE A 36 -23.00 5.47 -17.06
N ALA A 37 -23.33 6.52 -17.80
CA ALA A 37 -22.40 7.08 -18.77
C ALA A 37 -21.07 7.53 -18.12
N ALA A 38 -21.14 8.04 -16.87
CA ALA A 38 -19.97 8.32 -16.02
C ALA A 38 -19.95 7.35 -14.84
N GLY A 39 -19.09 6.33 -14.91
CA GLY A 39 -18.80 5.47 -13.76
C GLY A 39 -19.88 4.45 -13.39
N THR A 40 -19.60 3.76 -12.29
CA THR A 40 -20.36 2.60 -11.82
C THR A 40 -20.60 2.70 -10.32
N VAL A 41 -21.83 2.43 -9.90
CA VAL A 41 -22.18 2.25 -8.48
C VAL A 41 -22.31 0.76 -8.18
N LEU A 42 -21.83 0.34 -7.02
CA LEU A 42 -21.89 -1.05 -6.56
C LEU A 42 -22.67 -1.19 -5.23
N PRO A 43 -23.27 -2.38 -4.97
CA PRO A 43 -24.07 -2.61 -3.76
C PRO A 43 -23.33 -2.48 -2.43
N ASP A 44 -22.00 -2.52 -2.45
CA ASP A 44 -21.15 -2.35 -1.27
C ASP A 44 -20.85 -0.86 -0.94
N GLY A 45 -21.56 0.07 -1.58
CA GLY A 45 -21.40 1.51 -1.35
C GLY A 45 -20.23 2.15 -2.10
N ARG A 46 -19.64 1.45 -3.08
CA ARG A 46 -18.63 2.04 -3.97
C ARG A 46 -19.28 2.86 -5.08
N LEU A 47 -18.81 4.09 -5.23
CA LEU A 47 -18.95 4.89 -6.45
C LEU A 47 -17.59 4.88 -7.17
N ASP A 48 -17.48 4.08 -8.23
CA ASP A 48 -16.28 4.01 -9.07
C ASP A 48 -16.39 4.94 -10.26
N LEU A 49 -15.64 6.02 -10.18
CA LEU A 49 -15.50 7.07 -11.17
C LEU A 49 -14.08 7.11 -11.74
N CYS A 50 -13.27 6.06 -11.56
CA CYS A 50 -11.92 6.03 -12.12
C CYS A 50 -11.94 6.08 -13.65
N LYS A 51 -11.04 6.89 -14.22
CA LYS A 51 -10.80 7.03 -15.66
C LYS A 51 -12.04 7.49 -16.43
N GLN A 52 -12.89 8.28 -15.78
CA GLN A 52 -14.05 8.91 -16.37
C GLN A 52 -13.76 10.34 -16.85
N ALA A 53 -12.54 10.85 -16.65
CA ALA A 53 -12.13 12.17 -17.11
C ALA A 53 -13.02 13.29 -16.52
N LEU A 54 -13.27 13.26 -15.21
CA LEU A 54 -14.17 14.23 -14.58
C LEU A 54 -13.61 15.66 -14.57
N GLY A 55 -12.30 15.81 -14.40
CA GLY A 55 -11.67 17.09 -14.09
C GLY A 55 -12.14 17.68 -12.75
N ALA A 56 -11.59 18.84 -12.39
CA ALA A 56 -11.94 19.54 -11.15
C ALA A 56 -13.45 19.87 -11.05
N ARG A 57 -14.05 20.37 -12.15
CA ARG A 57 -15.46 20.77 -12.18
C ARG A 57 -16.41 19.58 -12.02
N GLY A 58 -16.17 18.47 -12.72
CA GLY A 58 -16.98 17.27 -12.58
C GLY A 58 -16.90 16.68 -11.17
N ALA A 59 -15.69 16.65 -10.58
CA ALA A 59 -15.50 16.24 -9.20
C ALA A 59 -16.25 17.14 -8.21
N GLY A 60 -16.26 18.45 -8.43
CA GLY A 60 -17.06 19.40 -7.65
C GLY A 60 -18.56 19.12 -7.70
N LEU A 61 -19.12 18.83 -8.88
CA LEU A 61 -20.54 18.49 -9.03
C LEU A 61 -20.90 17.19 -8.31
N VAL A 62 -20.02 16.18 -8.37
CA VAL A 62 -20.20 14.93 -7.61
C VAL A 62 -20.17 15.19 -6.11
N ALA A 63 -19.21 16.00 -5.64
CA ALA A 63 -19.10 16.35 -4.23
C ALA A 63 -20.33 17.12 -3.73
N GLU A 64 -20.84 18.06 -4.52
CA GLU A 64 -22.06 18.79 -4.23
C GLU A 64 -23.27 17.86 -4.15
N ALA A 65 -23.46 16.98 -5.14
CA ALA A 65 -24.57 16.03 -5.15
C ALA A 65 -24.53 15.07 -3.95
N LEU A 66 -23.34 14.65 -3.53
CA LEU A 66 -23.14 13.83 -2.31
C LEU A 66 -23.51 14.58 -1.03
N GLY A 67 -23.39 15.92 -1.01
CA GLY A 67 -23.71 16.76 0.15
C GLY A 67 -25.17 17.21 0.25
N GLN A 68 -25.99 17.00 -0.79
CA GLN A 68 -27.39 17.47 -0.84
C GLN A 68 -28.38 16.56 -0.11
N GLY A 69 -27.95 15.45 0.50
CA GLY A 69 -28.84 14.54 1.22
C GLY A 69 -28.10 13.32 1.80
N PRO A 70 -28.85 12.32 2.31
CA PRO A 70 -28.25 11.06 2.75
C PRO A 70 -27.63 10.36 1.54
N SER A 71 -26.32 10.09 1.62
CA SER A 71 -25.61 9.39 0.55
C SER A 71 -25.39 7.91 0.91
N PRO A 72 -25.72 6.98 0.00
CA PRO A 72 -25.37 5.56 0.15
C PRO A 72 -23.89 5.28 -0.17
N VAL A 73 -23.15 6.28 -0.63
CA VAL A 73 -21.75 6.12 -1.05
C VAL A 73 -20.83 6.15 0.16
N ARG A 74 -20.07 5.08 0.34
CA ARG A 74 -19.06 4.91 1.39
C ARG A 74 -17.65 5.02 0.85
N HIS A 75 -17.43 4.66 -0.41
CA HIS A 75 -16.12 4.63 -1.03
C HIS A 75 -16.16 5.36 -2.37
N LEU A 76 -15.45 6.49 -2.44
CA LEU A 76 -15.38 7.33 -3.63
C LEU A 76 -14.05 7.10 -4.35
N LEU A 77 -14.12 6.50 -5.54
CA LEU A 77 -12.97 6.12 -6.35
C LEU A 77 -12.87 7.04 -7.56
N LEU A 78 -11.91 7.95 -7.56
CA LEU A 78 -11.69 8.98 -8.58
C LEU A 78 -10.25 8.87 -9.09
N GLY A 79 -9.85 7.71 -9.59
CA GLY A 79 -8.47 7.48 -10.03
C GLY A 79 -8.25 7.81 -11.50
N THR A 80 -7.24 8.63 -11.82
CA THR A 80 -6.88 9.03 -13.19
C THR A 80 -7.96 9.88 -13.87
N ASP A 81 -8.37 10.96 -13.20
CA ASP A 81 -9.49 11.82 -13.63
C ASP A 81 -9.12 13.30 -13.77
N ALA A 82 -7.84 13.64 -13.62
CA ALA A 82 -7.31 15.01 -13.72
C ALA A 82 -8.03 16.01 -12.82
N LEU A 83 -8.36 15.60 -11.59
CA LEU A 83 -8.98 16.47 -10.59
C LEU A 83 -8.11 17.70 -10.30
N GLY A 84 -6.79 17.51 -10.31
CA GLY A 84 -5.87 18.47 -9.74
C GLY A 84 -6.18 18.76 -8.28
N ASP A 85 -5.64 19.88 -7.87
CA ASP A 85 -5.62 20.38 -6.52
C ASP A 85 -7.03 20.81 -6.05
N ASP A 86 -7.79 21.49 -6.92
CA ASP A 86 -9.13 22.00 -6.63
C ASP A 86 -10.19 20.90 -6.60
N GLY A 87 -10.11 19.93 -7.53
CA GLY A 87 -11.01 18.79 -7.53
C GLY A 87 -10.83 17.91 -6.30
N ALA A 88 -9.59 17.76 -5.81
CA ALA A 88 -9.28 17.02 -4.60
C ALA A 88 -9.81 17.69 -3.34
N GLU A 89 -9.70 19.01 -3.25
CA GLU A 89 -10.30 19.78 -2.16
C GLU A 89 -11.83 19.64 -2.15
N ALA A 90 -12.49 19.72 -3.31
CA ALA A 90 -13.95 19.63 -3.40
C ALA A 90 -14.48 18.30 -2.87
N VAL A 91 -13.87 17.17 -3.27
CA VAL A 91 -14.32 15.82 -2.87
C VAL A 91 -13.91 15.45 -1.44
N ALA A 92 -13.00 16.19 -0.83
CA ALA A 92 -12.62 15.97 0.58
C ALA A 92 -13.81 16.19 1.54
N GLY A 93 -14.82 16.96 1.15
CA GLY A 93 -16.02 17.21 1.96
C GLY A 93 -17.17 16.20 1.79
N SER A 94 -17.00 15.15 0.98
CA SER A 94 -18.14 14.32 0.52
C SER A 94 -18.69 13.28 1.52
N ALA A 95 -18.42 13.39 2.83
CA ALA A 95 -18.94 12.48 3.86
C ALA A 95 -18.76 10.97 3.55
N VAL A 96 -17.61 10.57 2.98
CA VAL A 96 -17.28 9.18 2.61
C VAL A 96 -16.21 8.58 3.52
N GLU A 97 -16.21 7.26 3.66
CA GLU A 97 -15.21 6.51 4.43
C GLU A 97 -13.87 6.38 3.71
N THR A 98 -13.88 6.33 2.37
CA THR A 98 -12.66 6.15 1.58
C THR A 98 -12.59 7.13 0.42
N LEU A 99 -11.48 7.86 0.36
CA LEU A 99 -11.10 8.72 -0.75
C LEU A 99 -9.98 8.05 -1.54
N TYR A 100 -10.29 7.56 -2.74
CA TYR A 100 -9.29 7.03 -3.66
C TYR A 100 -9.03 8.03 -4.78
N LEU A 101 -7.92 8.75 -4.67
CA LEU A 101 -7.60 9.93 -5.48
C LEU A 101 -6.28 9.74 -6.26
N GLY A 102 -5.91 8.50 -6.58
CA GLY A 102 -4.65 8.20 -7.25
C GLY A 102 -4.55 8.76 -8.67
N CYS A 103 -3.36 9.18 -9.08
CA CYS A 103 -3.06 9.67 -10.45
C CYS A 103 -3.89 10.91 -10.89
N ASN A 104 -4.01 11.95 -10.05
CA ASN A 104 -4.85 13.13 -10.35
C ASN A 104 -4.11 14.45 -10.49
N GLY A 105 -2.79 14.47 -10.32
CA GLY A 105 -2.01 15.70 -10.38
C GLY A 105 -2.15 16.53 -9.11
N ILE A 106 -2.52 15.88 -8.00
CA ILE A 106 -2.65 16.52 -6.68
C ILE A 106 -1.24 16.83 -6.16
N THR A 107 -0.98 18.08 -5.84
CA THR A 107 0.28 18.51 -5.25
C THR A 107 0.25 18.34 -3.74
N ALA A 108 1.36 18.65 -3.05
CA ALA A 108 1.33 18.74 -1.60
C ALA A 108 0.33 19.82 -1.13
N GLY A 109 0.18 20.91 -1.88
CA GLY A 109 -0.82 21.94 -1.58
C GLY A 109 -2.24 21.39 -1.58
N GLY A 110 -2.63 20.65 -2.61
CA GLY A 110 -3.95 20.00 -2.67
C GLY A 110 -4.15 18.97 -1.56
N ALA A 111 -3.13 18.18 -1.23
CA ALA A 111 -3.20 17.22 -0.13
C ALA A 111 -3.36 17.92 1.25
N CYS A 112 -2.71 19.07 1.47
CA CYS A 112 -2.94 19.89 2.67
C CYS A 112 -4.37 20.45 2.69
N ARG A 113 -4.92 20.88 1.53
CA ARG A 113 -6.31 21.34 1.46
C ARG A 113 -7.33 20.24 1.75
N ILE A 114 -7.04 18.99 1.38
CA ILE A 114 -7.83 17.83 1.85
C ILE A 114 -7.81 17.79 3.38
N ALA A 115 -6.63 17.86 4.00
CA ALA A 115 -6.51 17.86 5.46
C ALA A 115 -7.28 19.01 6.13
N ASP A 116 -7.18 20.22 5.59
CA ASP A 116 -7.91 21.38 6.07
C ASP A 116 -9.43 21.19 6.01
N ARG A 117 -9.94 20.61 4.92
CA ARG A 117 -11.36 20.26 4.79
C ARG A 117 -11.80 19.21 5.80
N LEU A 118 -11.00 18.17 6.01
CA LEU A 118 -11.29 17.14 7.01
C LEU A 118 -11.26 17.71 8.45
N ARG A 119 -10.43 18.72 8.71
CA ARG A 119 -10.38 19.42 9.99
C ARG A 119 -11.61 20.32 10.19
N ALA A 120 -12.03 21.03 9.14
CA ALA A 120 -13.18 21.93 9.17
C ALA A 120 -14.52 21.18 9.21
N SER A 121 -14.58 19.97 8.65
CA SER A 121 -15.78 19.12 8.62
C SER A 121 -15.40 17.69 9.04
N PRO A 122 -15.24 17.44 10.36
CA PRO A 122 -14.85 16.13 10.86
C PRO A 122 -15.85 15.06 10.44
N GLN A 123 -15.35 14.06 9.73
CA GLN A 123 -16.15 12.94 9.23
C GLN A 123 -15.33 11.65 9.34
N VAL A 124 -16.01 10.51 9.23
CA VAL A 124 -15.35 9.21 9.26
C VAL A 124 -14.64 8.99 7.93
N VAL A 125 -13.34 9.27 7.89
CA VAL A 125 -12.45 8.87 6.79
C VAL A 125 -11.48 7.83 7.33
N THR A 126 -11.56 6.61 6.81
CA THR A 126 -10.72 5.48 7.21
C THR A 126 -9.60 5.21 6.21
N GLY A 127 -9.74 5.64 4.95
CA GLY A 127 -8.74 5.44 3.91
C GLY A 127 -8.54 6.65 2.99
N VAL A 128 -7.30 7.09 2.85
CA VAL A 128 -6.90 8.12 1.88
C VAL A 128 -5.81 7.54 0.96
N TRP A 129 -6.10 7.49 -0.34
CA TRP A 129 -5.19 6.92 -1.33
C TRP A 129 -4.74 7.98 -2.33
N LEU A 130 -3.47 8.40 -2.21
CA LEU A 130 -2.87 9.48 -3.00
C LEU A 130 -1.80 8.99 -3.96
N LYS A 131 -1.70 7.68 -4.21
CA LYS A 131 -0.65 7.10 -5.05
C LYS A 131 -0.50 7.83 -6.39
N ARG A 132 0.75 7.99 -6.83
CA ARG A 132 1.11 8.62 -8.10
C ARG A 132 0.50 10.02 -8.25
N ASN A 133 0.57 10.83 -7.21
CA ASN A 133 0.32 12.27 -7.24
C ASN A 133 1.62 13.03 -6.91
N PRO A 134 1.92 14.16 -7.57
CA PRO A 134 3.19 14.86 -7.42
C PRO A 134 3.24 15.70 -6.14
N LEU A 135 3.22 15.05 -4.96
CA LEU A 135 3.35 15.77 -3.69
C LEU A 135 4.78 16.33 -3.51
N GLY A 136 5.79 15.64 -4.04
CA GLY A 136 7.19 16.06 -3.99
C GLY A 136 7.77 16.02 -2.58
N SER A 137 8.79 16.82 -2.32
CA SER A 137 9.49 16.85 -1.02
C SER A 137 8.58 17.25 0.16
N ALA A 138 7.48 17.97 -0.11
CA ALA A 138 6.48 18.32 0.89
C ALA A 138 5.48 17.18 1.19
N ALA A 139 5.62 15.99 0.60
CA ALA A 139 4.75 14.85 0.84
C ALA A 139 4.69 14.44 2.32
N GLY A 140 5.81 14.53 3.06
CA GLY A 140 5.85 14.22 4.49
C GLY A 140 4.95 15.13 5.32
N ARG A 141 5.02 16.45 5.06
CA ARG A 141 4.15 17.46 5.70
C ARG A 141 2.69 17.22 5.37
N ALA A 142 2.36 17.01 4.10
CA ALA A 142 0.99 16.75 3.69
C ALA A 142 0.42 15.47 4.34
N ALA A 143 1.23 14.41 4.46
CA ALA A 143 0.84 13.19 5.14
C ALA A 143 0.63 13.40 6.65
N ALA A 144 1.50 14.18 7.31
CA ALA A 144 1.35 14.52 8.73
C ALA A 144 0.02 15.27 8.99
N GLU A 145 -0.32 16.26 8.16
CA GLU A 145 -1.57 17.00 8.28
C GLU A 145 -2.80 16.12 8.06
N LEU A 146 -2.73 15.18 7.11
CA LEU A 146 -3.80 14.19 6.89
C LEU A 146 -3.98 13.26 8.09
N ILE A 147 -2.88 12.77 8.68
CA ILE A 147 -2.92 11.92 9.88
C ILE A 147 -3.53 12.68 11.06
N GLU A 148 -3.15 13.95 11.25
CA GLU A 148 -3.68 14.79 12.33
C GLU A 148 -5.19 15.03 12.16
N SER A 149 -5.60 15.42 10.95
CA SER A 149 -6.96 15.87 10.65
C SER A 149 -7.96 14.72 10.55
N ALA A 150 -7.59 13.63 9.89
CA ALA A 150 -8.45 12.46 9.71
C ALA A 150 -8.37 11.53 10.94
N ARG A 151 -9.14 11.82 11.99
CA ARG A 151 -9.00 11.12 13.28
C ARG A 151 -9.24 9.61 13.23
N THR A 152 -10.05 9.16 12.29
CA THR A 152 -10.40 7.76 12.05
C THR A 152 -9.51 7.06 11.01
N LEU A 153 -8.49 7.74 10.47
CA LEU A 153 -7.65 7.21 9.40
C LEU A 153 -6.97 5.89 9.82
N ARG A 154 -7.10 4.87 8.98
CA ARG A 154 -6.48 3.55 9.14
C ARG A 154 -5.57 3.18 7.97
N THR A 155 -5.81 3.73 6.78
CA THR A 155 -5.01 3.43 5.59
C THR A 155 -4.57 4.71 4.91
N LEU A 156 -3.26 4.82 4.66
CA LEU A 156 -2.66 5.92 3.92
C LEU A 156 -1.76 5.36 2.81
N ASP A 157 -2.08 5.69 1.55
CA ASP A 157 -1.26 5.33 0.39
C ASP A 157 -0.56 6.56 -0.20
N LEU A 158 0.77 6.54 -0.14
CA LEU A 158 1.70 7.52 -0.69
C LEU A 158 2.65 6.90 -1.72
N VAL A 159 2.26 5.81 -2.39
CA VAL A 159 3.09 5.14 -3.41
C VAL A 159 3.43 6.12 -4.53
N GLN A 160 4.72 6.28 -4.83
CA GLN A 160 5.24 7.17 -5.88
C GLN A 160 4.68 8.61 -5.78
N THR A 161 4.72 9.23 -4.60
CA THR A 161 4.30 10.62 -4.41
C THR A 161 5.46 11.62 -4.40
N GLY A 162 6.70 11.12 -4.49
CA GLY A 162 7.90 11.94 -4.36
C GLY A 162 8.33 12.16 -2.92
N LEU A 163 7.81 11.34 -1.98
CA LEU A 163 8.27 11.32 -0.59
C LEU A 163 9.78 11.04 -0.55
N ASP A 164 10.53 11.94 0.07
CA ASP A 164 11.98 11.83 0.22
C ASP A 164 12.35 11.44 1.66
N PRO A 165 13.64 11.23 1.97
CA PRO A 165 14.04 10.82 3.32
C PRO A 165 13.68 11.84 4.41
N ALA A 166 13.73 13.15 4.11
CA ALA A 166 13.37 14.19 5.07
C ALA A 166 11.85 14.18 5.36
N GLY A 167 11.04 14.01 4.31
CA GLY A 167 9.60 13.82 4.46
C GLY A 167 9.23 12.55 5.21
N ALA A 168 10.03 11.48 5.10
CA ALA A 168 9.82 10.24 5.86
C ALA A 168 10.00 10.45 7.37
N VAL A 169 10.92 11.31 7.79
CA VAL A 169 11.07 11.72 9.21
C VAL A 169 9.81 12.42 9.70
N VAL A 170 9.31 13.41 8.95
CA VAL A 170 8.08 14.13 9.30
C VAL A 170 6.87 13.19 9.39
N LEU A 171 6.76 12.24 8.46
CA LEU A 171 5.73 11.21 8.49
C LEU A 171 5.87 10.31 9.73
N ALA A 172 7.09 9.89 10.07
CA ALA A 172 7.35 9.07 11.25
C ALA A 172 6.93 9.78 12.54
N ASP A 173 7.27 11.05 12.70
CA ASP A 173 6.87 11.86 13.86
C ASP A 173 5.35 11.93 14.00
N ALA A 174 4.63 12.15 12.90
CA ALA A 174 3.17 12.18 12.91
C ALA A 174 2.55 10.83 13.28
N LEU A 175 3.11 9.72 12.80
CA LEU A 175 2.67 8.36 13.15
C LEU A 175 2.91 8.04 14.63
N LEU A 176 4.08 8.44 15.16
CA LEU A 176 4.42 8.27 16.56
C LEU A 176 3.52 9.12 17.48
N ALA A 177 3.27 10.37 17.10
CA ALA A 177 2.34 11.24 17.82
C ALA A 177 0.91 10.68 17.82
N ALA A 178 0.44 10.13 16.69
CA ALA A 178 -0.86 9.45 16.64
C ALA A 178 -0.90 8.22 17.57
N ALA A 179 0.15 7.40 17.54
CA ALA A 179 0.26 6.19 18.38
C ALA A 179 0.29 6.53 19.87
N GLY A 180 1.00 7.59 20.27
CA GLY A 180 1.00 8.10 21.64
C GLY A 180 -0.39 8.51 22.15
N ASN A 181 -1.30 8.88 21.23
CA ASN A 181 -2.70 9.19 21.52
C ASN A 181 -3.64 7.98 21.33
N GLY A 182 -3.12 6.75 21.28
CA GLY A 182 -3.89 5.52 21.10
C GLY A 182 -4.46 5.32 19.70
N ARG A 183 -4.12 6.18 18.73
CA ARG A 183 -4.55 6.09 17.34
C ARG A 183 -3.48 5.41 16.50
N ARG A 184 -3.85 4.41 15.71
CA ARG A 184 -2.90 3.64 14.90
C ARG A 184 -3.35 3.53 13.45
N ILE A 185 -2.42 3.81 12.54
CA ILE A 185 -2.57 3.54 11.10
C ILE A 185 -2.35 2.05 10.90
N ALA A 186 -3.36 1.35 10.38
CA ALA A 186 -3.28 -0.08 10.11
C ALA A 186 -2.38 -0.36 8.90
N ARG A 187 -2.49 0.42 7.82
CA ARG A 187 -1.75 0.19 6.57
C ARG A 187 -1.10 1.46 6.04
N LEU A 188 0.20 1.37 5.80
CA LEU A 188 0.99 2.44 5.22
C LEU A 188 1.68 1.97 3.93
N TYR A 189 1.35 2.60 2.79
CA TYR A 189 1.96 2.30 1.50
C TYR A 189 2.91 3.42 1.07
N LEU A 190 4.19 3.11 0.93
CA LEU A 190 5.28 4.05 0.63
C LEU A 190 6.10 3.66 -0.59
N GLY A 191 5.72 2.60 -1.31
CA GLY A 191 6.55 2.04 -2.36
C GLY A 191 6.86 3.00 -3.51
N GLY A 192 8.03 2.83 -4.14
CA GLY A 192 8.46 3.65 -5.27
C GLY A 192 8.85 5.08 -4.92
N ASN A 193 9.13 5.37 -3.65
CA ASN A 193 9.68 6.63 -3.16
C ASN A 193 11.15 6.43 -2.74
N PRO A 194 12.09 7.33 -3.08
CA PRO A 194 13.52 7.15 -2.82
C PRO A 194 13.88 7.43 -1.35
N LEU A 195 13.47 6.55 -0.44
CA LEU A 195 13.63 6.73 1.00
C LEU A 195 15.06 6.48 1.50
N GLY A 196 15.80 5.58 0.85
CA GLY A 196 17.19 5.27 1.24
C GLY A 196 17.33 4.75 2.67
N GLU A 197 18.57 4.78 3.19
CA GLU A 197 18.87 4.42 4.58
C GLU A 197 18.18 5.36 5.58
N ALA A 198 18.25 6.68 5.36
CA ALA A 198 17.69 7.66 6.29
C ALA A 198 16.16 7.54 6.44
N GLY A 199 15.45 7.23 5.36
CA GLY A 199 14.02 6.91 5.45
C GLY A 199 13.75 5.56 6.13
N ALA A 200 14.65 4.59 6.00
CA ALA A 200 14.57 3.33 6.73
C ALA A 200 14.74 3.55 8.25
N ASP A 201 15.62 4.45 8.67
CA ASP A 201 15.79 4.83 10.09
C ASP A 201 14.50 5.42 10.66
N ALA A 202 13.89 6.36 9.94
CA ALA A 202 12.61 6.95 10.33
C ALA A 202 11.51 5.89 10.48
N LEU A 203 11.39 4.98 9.50
CA LEU A 203 10.44 3.87 9.59
C LEU A 203 10.79 2.88 10.70
N GLY A 204 12.07 2.67 10.98
CA GLY A 204 12.54 1.84 12.08
C GLY A 204 12.01 2.33 13.43
N ALA A 205 11.99 3.65 13.67
CA ALA A 205 11.38 4.21 14.88
C ALA A 205 9.89 3.89 15.00
N VAL A 206 9.14 4.00 13.89
CA VAL A 206 7.71 3.66 13.81
C VAL A 206 7.47 2.18 14.09
N LEU A 207 8.30 1.29 13.55
CA LEU A 207 8.22 -0.16 13.79
C LEU A 207 8.52 -0.52 15.25
N ALA A 208 9.60 0.03 15.82
CA ALA A 208 10.00 -0.22 17.19
C ALA A 208 8.93 0.26 18.20
N ALA A 209 8.24 1.36 17.90
CA ALA A 209 7.12 1.84 18.70
C ALA A 209 5.83 1.03 18.51
N GLY A 210 5.75 0.20 17.46
CA GLY A 210 4.54 -0.54 17.14
C GLY A 210 3.38 0.34 16.68
N ALA A 211 3.69 1.46 16.03
CA ALA A 211 2.73 2.49 15.63
C ALA A 211 1.87 2.11 14.41
N VAL A 212 2.27 1.06 13.68
CA VAL A 212 1.60 0.58 12.46
C VAL A 212 1.48 -0.94 12.44
N ASP A 213 0.43 -1.45 11.78
CA ASP A 213 0.18 -2.90 11.69
C ASP A 213 0.74 -3.52 10.39
N GLU A 214 0.80 -2.76 9.28
CA GLU A 214 1.31 -3.18 7.97
C GLU A 214 2.09 -2.04 7.27
N VAL A 215 3.28 -2.36 6.76
CA VAL A 215 4.12 -1.41 6.00
C VAL A 215 4.52 -1.97 4.64
N TYR A 216 4.28 -1.18 3.59
CA TYR A 216 4.64 -1.52 2.22
C TYR A 216 5.64 -0.50 1.66
N VAL A 217 6.93 -0.82 1.72
CA VAL A 217 8.05 0.05 1.37
C VAL A 217 8.93 -0.58 0.27
N SER A 218 8.28 -1.11 -0.75
CA SER A 218 8.95 -1.74 -1.90
C SER A 218 9.54 -0.70 -2.86
N ALA A 219 10.64 -1.03 -3.55
CA ALA A 219 11.28 -0.12 -4.51
C ALA A 219 11.59 1.26 -3.93
N ALA A 220 12.07 1.29 -2.69
CA ALA A 220 12.37 2.50 -1.92
C ALA A 220 13.86 2.78 -1.74
N GLN A 221 14.71 2.04 -2.46
CA GLN A 221 16.18 2.17 -2.45
C GLN A 221 16.80 1.97 -1.05
N LEU A 222 16.21 1.09 -0.23
CA LEU A 222 16.69 0.88 1.15
C LEU A 222 18.11 0.28 1.20
N GLY A 223 18.44 -0.62 0.27
CA GLY A 223 19.72 -1.36 0.27
C GLY A 223 19.94 -2.18 1.54
N ASP A 224 21.17 -2.64 1.74
CA ASP A 224 21.57 -3.42 2.91
C ASP A 224 21.46 -2.61 4.20
N ALA A 225 21.98 -1.38 4.20
CA ALA A 225 21.95 -0.52 5.36
C ALA A 225 20.52 -0.32 5.86
N GLY A 226 19.59 0.11 4.98
CA GLY A 226 18.20 0.29 5.37
C GLY A 226 17.52 -1.01 5.83
N ALA A 227 17.80 -2.15 5.21
CA ALA A 227 17.27 -3.44 5.67
C ALA A 227 17.77 -3.83 7.08
N LEU A 228 19.04 -3.54 7.40
CA LEU A 228 19.60 -3.76 8.73
C LEU A 228 18.96 -2.83 9.77
N ARG A 229 18.71 -1.56 9.43
CA ARG A 229 17.96 -0.63 10.32
C ARG A 229 16.57 -1.13 10.66
N LEU A 230 15.84 -1.64 9.64
CA LEU A 230 14.53 -2.24 9.87
C LEU A 230 14.63 -3.52 10.71
N ALA A 231 15.66 -4.34 10.51
CA ALA A 231 15.88 -5.54 11.32
C ALA A 231 16.15 -5.20 12.80
N ASP A 232 17.02 -4.23 13.07
CA ASP A 232 17.32 -3.77 14.43
C ASP A 232 16.08 -3.16 15.11
N ALA A 233 15.22 -2.49 14.34
CA ALA A 233 13.95 -1.97 14.84
C ALA A 233 12.96 -3.09 15.19
N LEU A 234 12.88 -4.14 14.36
CA LEU A 234 12.02 -5.29 14.61
C LEU A 234 12.42 -6.06 15.88
N ASP A 235 13.72 -6.16 16.18
CA ASP A 235 14.19 -6.77 17.44
C ASP A 235 13.70 -6.01 18.69
N ARG A 236 13.42 -4.71 18.57
CA ARG A 236 12.89 -3.86 19.65
C ARG A 236 11.37 -3.71 19.60
N ALA A 237 10.72 -4.17 18.54
CA ALA A 237 9.30 -3.98 18.33
C ALA A 237 8.47 -4.91 19.23
N PRO A 238 7.28 -4.49 19.68
CA PRO A 238 6.37 -5.37 20.41
C PRO A 238 5.98 -6.58 19.54
N HIS A 239 6.18 -7.80 20.08
CA HIS A 239 5.93 -9.04 19.35
C HIS A 239 4.51 -9.11 18.75
N GLY A 240 4.42 -9.45 17.48
CA GLY A 240 3.18 -9.61 16.73
C GLY A 240 2.46 -8.32 16.39
N ARG A 241 3.08 -7.16 16.65
CA ARG A 241 2.48 -5.85 16.34
C ARG A 241 2.51 -5.57 14.84
N LEU A 242 3.68 -5.66 14.21
CA LEU A 242 3.78 -5.56 12.76
C LEU A 242 3.38 -6.91 12.17
N THR A 243 2.22 -6.96 11.52
CA THR A 243 1.68 -8.19 10.92
C THR A 243 2.19 -8.40 9.49
N ARG A 244 2.57 -7.33 8.79
CA ARG A 244 3.07 -7.40 7.41
C ARG A 244 4.15 -6.37 7.12
N LEU A 245 5.21 -6.83 6.47
CA LEU A 245 6.26 -5.98 5.93
C LEU A 245 6.53 -6.36 4.46
N SER A 246 6.50 -5.38 3.57
CA SER A 246 6.93 -5.56 2.17
C SER A 246 8.11 -4.65 1.87
N VAL A 247 9.24 -5.26 1.54
CA VAL A 247 10.51 -4.63 1.15
C VAL A 247 10.96 -5.11 -0.23
N ALA A 248 10.04 -5.55 -1.07
CA ALA A 248 10.32 -6.05 -2.42
C ALA A 248 11.10 -5.02 -3.28
N SER A 249 12.01 -5.52 -4.12
CA SER A 249 12.84 -4.71 -5.04
C SER A 249 13.59 -3.53 -4.37
N ASN A 250 14.29 -3.76 -3.26
CA ASN A 250 15.06 -2.72 -2.57
C ASN A 250 16.58 -2.84 -2.75
N GLY A 251 17.05 -3.76 -3.58
CA GLY A 251 18.48 -4.04 -3.74
C GLY A 251 19.12 -4.59 -2.46
N ILE A 252 18.35 -5.29 -1.62
CA ILE A 252 18.84 -5.90 -0.38
C ILE A 252 19.66 -7.14 -0.74
N GLY A 253 20.91 -7.18 -0.33
CA GLY A 253 21.86 -8.27 -0.48
C GLY A 253 21.59 -9.44 0.49
N PRO A 254 22.27 -10.59 0.29
CA PRO A 254 21.95 -11.84 0.97
C PRO A 254 22.03 -11.79 2.50
N ALA A 255 23.10 -11.22 3.05
CA ALA A 255 23.30 -11.16 4.50
C ALA A 255 22.23 -10.30 5.19
N ALA A 256 21.93 -9.12 4.63
CA ALA A 256 20.89 -8.23 5.16
C ALA A 256 19.48 -8.84 4.98
N ALA A 257 19.22 -9.52 3.85
CA ALA A 257 17.97 -10.23 3.63
C ALA A 257 17.75 -11.33 4.68
N ALA A 258 18.77 -12.15 4.95
CA ALA A 258 18.69 -13.18 5.99
C ALA A 258 18.47 -12.57 7.38
N ARG A 259 19.22 -11.52 7.73
CA ARG A 259 19.07 -10.81 9.01
C ARG A 259 17.65 -10.23 9.17
N LEU A 260 17.09 -9.63 8.12
CA LEU A 260 15.73 -9.08 8.15
C LEU A 260 14.67 -10.18 8.31
N VAL A 261 14.83 -11.32 7.65
CA VAL A 261 13.91 -12.47 7.82
C VAL A 261 13.99 -13.01 9.24
N THR A 262 15.18 -13.15 9.82
CA THR A 262 15.36 -13.59 11.20
C THR A 262 14.68 -12.62 12.17
N ALA A 263 14.91 -11.31 12.02
CA ALA A 263 14.29 -10.28 12.84
C ALA A 263 12.75 -10.31 12.75
N ALA A 264 12.22 -10.37 11.53
CA ALA A 264 10.78 -10.45 11.28
C ALA A 264 10.14 -11.71 11.88
N THR A 265 10.86 -12.84 11.83
CA THR A 265 10.42 -14.10 12.44
C THR A 265 10.33 -13.95 13.96
N ALA A 266 11.37 -13.42 14.61
CA ALA A 266 11.42 -13.17 16.05
C ALA A 266 10.41 -12.11 16.51
N ALA A 267 10.15 -11.08 15.70
CA ALA A 267 9.18 -10.04 15.98
C ALA A 267 7.72 -10.48 15.77
N GLY A 268 7.48 -11.71 15.29
CA GLY A 268 6.13 -12.23 15.07
C GLY A 268 5.42 -11.65 13.85
N VAL A 269 6.16 -11.24 12.82
CA VAL A 269 5.59 -10.81 11.52
C VAL A 269 4.89 -11.99 10.85
N GLY A 270 3.68 -11.77 10.33
CA GLY A 270 2.87 -12.79 9.67
C GLY A 270 3.17 -12.97 8.18
N LEU A 271 3.52 -11.88 7.50
CA LEU A 271 3.89 -11.87 6.09
C LEU A 271 5.08 -10.96 5.83
N LEU A 272 6.13 -11.51 5.24
CA LEU A 272 7.30 -10.76 4.78
C LEU A 272 7.47 -10.93 3.26
N ASP A 273 7.50 -9.81 2.54
CA ASP A 273 7.70 -9.79 1.10
C ASP A 273 9.06 -9.17 0.71
N LEU A 274 9.99 -10.02 0.28
CA LEU A 274 11.29 -9.63 -0.30
C LEU A 274 11.31 -9.78 -1.82
N GLY A 275 10.16 -9.99 -2.46
CA GLY A 275 10.06 -10.34 -3.86
C GLY A 275 10.37 -9.20 -4.83
N ARG A 276 9.69 -9.22 -5.98
CA ARG A 276 9.79 -8.17 -7.00
C ARG A 276 8.45 -7.53 -7.26
N VAL A 277 8.41 -6.19 -7.21
CA VAL A 277 7.23 -5.44 -7.63
C VAL A 277 7.14 -5.34 -9.14
N ARG A 278 5.92 -5.30 -9.69
CA ARG A 278 5.70 -5.17 -11.14
C ARG A 278 6.33 -3.91 -11.72
N ALA A 279 6.36 -2.83 -10.95
CA ALA A 279 6.92 -1.55 -11.36
C ALA A 279 8.46 -1.51 -11.34
N ALA A 280 9.14 -2.58 -10.92
CA ALA A 280 10.59 -2.56 -10.68
C ALA A 280 11.39 -2.10 -11.91
N ALA A 281 11.02 -2.53 -13.12
CA ALA A 281 11.70 -2.12 -14.34
C ALA A 281 11.55 -0.61 -14.61
N VAL A 282 10.33 -0.08 -14.49
CA VAL A 282 10.03 1.35 -14.71
C VAL A 282 10.69 2.23 -13.65
N LEU A 283 10.82 1.72 -12.43
CA LEU A 283 11.45 2.42 -11.30
C LEU A 283 12.98 2.24 -11.24
N ALA A 284 13.57 1.47 -12.16
CA ALA A 284 14.95 0.96 -12.04
C ALA A 284 15.27 0.39 -10.64
N ALA A 285 14.30 -0.28 -10.03
CA ALA A 285 14.45 -0.87 -8.71
C ALA A 285 15.18 -2.21 -8.82
N ALA A 286 16.27 -2.35 -8.08
CA ALA A 286 17.06 -3.57 -8.03
C ALA A 286 16.31 -4.68 -7.28
N ASP A 287 16.43 -5.92 -7.76
CA ASP A 287 15.93 -7.08 -7.04
C ASP A 287 16.72 -7.31 -5.74
N ASN A 288 16.05 -7.80 -4.71
CA ASN A 288 16.72 -8.32 -3.53
C ASN A 288 17.44 -9.64 -3.87
N ARG A 289 18.37 -10.07 -3.03
CA ARG A 289 19.20 -11.27 -3.26
C ARG A 289 19.17 -12.17 -2.05
N VAL A 290 19.06 -13.47 -2.31
CA VAL A 290 19.23 -14.54 -1.32
C VAL A 290 20.11 -15.60 -1.95
N ASP A 291 21.33 -15.74 -1.41
CA ASP A 291 22.27 -16.79 -1.79
C ASP A 291 22.13 -18.01 -0.88
N LEU A 292 23.09 -18.94 -0.96
CA LEU A 292 23.07 -20.16 -0.19
C LEU A 292 23.19 -19.94 1.32
N ALA A 293 24.14 -19.11 1.74
CA ALA A 293 24.37 -18.84 3.17
C ALA A 293 23.18 -18.11 3.80
N ALA A 294 22.58 -17.19 3.04
CA ALA A 294 21.34 -16.52 3.43
C ALA A 294 20.18 -17.53 3.54
N ALA A 295 20.02 -18.43 2.57
CA ALA A 295 18.98 -19.46 2.61
C ALA A 295 19.16 -20.44 3.79
N GLU A 296 20.40 -20.79 4.14
CA GLU A 296 20.72 -21.60 5.33
C GLU A 296 20.33 -20.88 6.62
N THR A 297 20.69 -19.60 6.74
CA THR A 297 20.32 -18.76 7.88
C THR A 297 18.81 -18.64 8.02
N ILE A 298 18.11 -18.36 6.92
CA ILE A 298 16.64 -18.29 6.89
C ILE A 298 16.03 -19.63 7.30
N ALA A 299 16.52 -20.74 6.74
CA ALA A 299 16.02 -22.07 7.06
C ALA A 299 16.19 -22.44 8.54
N ALA A 300 17.32 -22.03 9.14
CA ALA A 300 17.59 -22.22 10.57
C ALA A 300 16.70 -21.34 11.44
N ALA A 301 16.50 -20.06 11.08
CA ALA A 301 15.63 -19.14 11.82
C ALA A 301 14.18 -19.63 11.88
N LEU A 302 13.64 -20.12 10.75
CA LEU A 302 12.27 -20.64 10.69
C LEU A 302 12.10 -21.99 11.41
N ALA A 303 13.16 -22.79 11.52
CA ALA A 303 13.12 -24.07 12.21
C ALA A 303 13.43 -23.97 13.71
N GLY A 304 14.06 -22.88 14.15
CA GLY A 304 14.62 -22.76 15.49
C GLY A 304 13.60 -22.56 16.61
N ALA A 305 12.43 -22.00 16.32
CA ALA A 305 11.38 -21.74 17.30
C ALA A 305 10.00 -21.64 16.65
N GLU A 306 8.94 -21.73 17.47
CA GLU A 306 7.61 -21.33 17.03
C GLU A 306 7.58 -19.83 16.72
N HIS A 307 6.92 -19.47 15.61
CA HIS A 307 6.83 -18.10 15.14
C HIS A 307 5.48 -17.83 14.45
N ARG A 308 5.29 -16.61 13.95
CA ARG A 308 4.05 -16.22 13.25
C ARG A 308 4.19 -16.09 11.74
N LEU A 309 5.41 -16.21 11.19
CA LEU A 309 5.68 -16.00 9.77
C LEU A 309 5.07 -17.10 8.88
N ALA A 310 3.81 -16.90 8.52
CA ALA A 310 3.02 -17.80 7.68
C ALA A 310 3.34 -17.65 6.20
N HIS A 311 3.80 -16.47 5.77
CA HIS A 311 4.07 -16.17 4.36
C HIS A 311 5.43 -15.50 4.17
N LEU A 312 6.30 -16.12 3.38
CA LEU A 312 7.58 -15.55 2.99
C LEU A 312 7.69 -15.50 1.46
N VAL A 313 7.70 -14.30 0.88
CA VAL A 313 7.80 -14.10 -0.56
C VAL A 313 9.26 -13.86 -0.94
N LEU A 314 9.82 -14.79 -1.72
CA LEU A 314 11.21 -14.80 -2.19
C LEU A 314 11.27 -14.86 -3.72
N SER A 315 10.19 -14.49 -4.41
CA SER A 315 10.17 -14.49 -5.88
C SER A 315 11.17 -13.47 -6.42
N HIS A 316 11.95 -13.85 -7.44
CA HIS A 316 12.95 -12.97 -8.06
C HIS A 316 14.07 -12.49 -7.12
N THR A 317 14.46 -13.32 -6.14
CA THR A 317 15.59 -13.05 -5.22
C THR A 317 16.93 -13.61 -5.70
N GLY A 318 17.01 -14.05 -6.97
CA GLY A 318 18.17 -14.76 -7.50
C GLY A 318 18.36 -16.20 -6.99
N MET A 319 17.52 -16.68 -6.06
CA MET A 319 17.54 -18.07 -5.60
C MET A 319 17.34 -19.06 -6.75
N ARG A 320 18.10 -20.16 -6.71
CA ARG A 320 17.92 -21.34 -7.54
C ARG A 320 17.50 -22.53 -6.68
N SER A 321 17.35 -23.68 -7.31
CA SER A 321 16.98 -24.93 -6.62
C SER A 321 17.89 -25.26 -5.44
N ARG A 322 19.21 -24.98 -5.53
CA ARG A 322 20.18 -25.27 -4.45
C ARG A 322 19.85 -24.50 -3.16
N GLU A 323 19.50 -23.22 -3.27
CA GLU A 323 19.12 -22.37 -2.14
C GLU A 323 17.74 -22.79 -1.61
N ALA A 324 16.78 -23.05 -2.51
CA ALA A 324 15.44 -23.51 -2.13
C ALA A 324 15.44 -24.87 -1.42
N HIS A 325 16.43 -25.73 -1.70
CA HIS A 325 16.62 -26.98 -0.99
C HIS A 325 16.90 -26.77 0.51
N ARG A 326 17.59 -25.70 0.91
CA ARG A 326 17.86 -25.43 2.33
C ARG A 326 16.58 -25.19 3.12
N LEU A 327 15.63 -24.48 2.52
CA LEU A 327 14.29 -24.32 3.08
C LEU A 327 13.54 -25.66 3.15
N LEU A 328 13.67 -26.50 2.12
CA LEU A 328 13.02 -27.81 2.04
C LEU A 328 13.58 -28.82 3.05
N ASP A 329 14.87 -28.73 3.40
CA ASP A 329 15.53 -29.65 4.35
C ASP A 329 15.08 -29.42 5.81
N THR A 330 14.62 -28.20 6.12
CA THR A 330 14.15 -27.84 7.46
C THR A 330 12.63 -27.78 7.59
N ALA A 331 11.90 -27.45 6.52
CA ALA A 331 10.44 -27.32 6.53
C ALA A 331 9.66 -28.51 7.16
N PRO A 332 10.03 -29.79 6.96
CA PRO A 332 9.31 -30.92 7.58
C PRO A 332 9.42 -30.97 9.11
N ARG A 333 10.43 -30.30 9.69
CA ARG A 333 10.75 -30.33 11.14
C ARG A 333 10.46 -28.99 11.82
N ALA A 334 10.10 -27.96 11.07
CA ALA A 334 9.77 -26.65 11.64
C ALA A 334 8.46 -26.73 12.43
N ALA A 335 8.45 -26.19 13.66
CA ALA A 335 7.26 -26.16 14.51
C ALA A 335 6.15 -25.30 13.89
N THR A 336 6.52 -24.23 13.17
CA THR A 336 5.59 -23.39 12.43
C THR A 336 5.74 -23.62 10.92
N PRO A 337 4.67 -24.00 10.20
CA PRO A 337 4.71 -24.09 8.76
C PRO A 337 4.73 -22.70 8.12
N THR A 338 5.58 -22.51 7.11
CA THR A 338 5.67 -21.27 6.32
C THR A 338 5.38 -21.55 4.85
N ARG A 339 4.48 -20.77 4.25
CA ARG A 339 4.22 -20.78 2.81
C ARG A 339 5.23 -19.90 2.10
N PHE A 340 6.04 -20.52 1.24
CA PHE A 340 7.03 -19.82 0.41
C PHE A 340 6.47 -19.48 -0.98
N VAL A 341 6.64 -18.23 -1.41
CA VAL A 341 6.38 -17.83 -2.81
C VAL A 341 7.71 -17.71 -3.54
N LEU A 342 8.00 -18.67 -4.42
CA LEU A 342 9.31 -18.86 -5.05
C LEU A 342 9.32 -18.48 -6.54
N GLY A 343 10.43 -17.91 -7.00
CA GLY A 343 10.62 -17.43 -8.37
C GLY A 343 10.78 -18.53 -9.43
N PRO A 344 10.82 -18.19 -10.73
CA PRO A 344 10.84 -19.17 -11.83
C PRO A 344 12.07 -20.07 -11.86
N GLY A 345 13.23 -19.63 -11.36
CA GLY A 345 14.51 -20.39 -11.37
C GLY A 345 14.61 -21.59 -10.42
N ILE A 346 13.50 -22.05 -9.85
CA ILE A 346 13.43 -23.15 -8.87
C ILE A 346 12.55 -24.26 -9.43
N ALA A 347 13.03 -25.50 -9.34
CA ALA A 347 12.36 -26.68 -9.86
C ALA A 347 10.93 -26.82 -9.31
N SER A 348 9.98 -27.19 -10.19
CA SER A 348 8.57 -27.38 -9.83
C SER A 348 8.37 -28.45 -8.76
N SER A 349 9.23 -29.48 -8.73
CA SER A 349 9.23 -30.53 -7.70
C SER A 349 9.50 -29.97 -6.30
N ILE A 350 10.47 -29.05 -6.15
CA ILE A 350 10.79 -28.41 -4.87
C ILE A 350 9.62 -27.53 -4.43
N LYS A 351 9.10 -26.69 -5.33
CA LYS A 351 7.94 -25.81 -5.04
C LYS A 351 6.73 -26.61 -4.58
N ARG A 352 6.43 -27.73 -5.25
CA ARG A 352 5.30 -28.61 -4.91
C ARG A 352 5.48 -29.24 -3.53
N ARG A 353 6.68 -29.69 -3.19
CA ARG A 353 6.98 -30.27 -1.86
C ARG A 353 6.82 -29.23 -0.73
N LEU A 354 7.40 -28.04 -0.91
CA LEU A 354 7.22 -26.93 0.05
C LEU A 354 5.75 -26.50 0.18
N ALA A 355 5.02 -26.46 -0.93
CA ALA A 355 3.59 -26.16 -0.92
C ALA A 355 2.76 -27.20 -0.17
N ALA A 356 3.13 -28.50 -0.25
CA ALA A 356 2.44 -29.56 0.48
C ALA A 356 2.52 -29.37 2.01
N PHE A 357 3.68 -28.96 2.54
CA PHE A 357 3.85 -28.70 3.99
C PHE A 357 3.04 -27.48 4.49
N SER A 358 2.69 -26.57 3.58
CA SER A 358 1.99 -25.32 3.91
C SER A 358 0.60 -25.22 3.26
N ALA A 359 0.01 -26.35 2.84
CA ALA A 359 -1.25 -26.39 2.11
C ALA A 359 -2.43 -25.87 2.94
N HIS A 360 -2.42 -26.14 4.25
CA HIS A 360 -3.45 -25.73 5.20
C HIS A 360 -3.38 -24.24 5.59
N ILE A 361 -2.28 -23.54 5.27
CA ILE A 361 -2.15 -22.11 5.54
C ILE A 361 -3.09 -21.35 4.59
N PRO A 362 -4.02 -20.52 5.10
CA PRO A 362 -4.92 -19.76 4.24
C PRO A 362 -4.15 -18.75 3.38
N ALA A 363 -4.72 -18.35 2.25
CA ALA A 363 -4.16 -17.21 1.52
C ALA A 363 -4.26 -15.93 2.39
N PRO A 364 -3.33 -14.98 2.25
CA PRO A 364 -3.44 -13.71 2.97
C PRO A 364 -4.77 -13.03 2.64
N ALA A 365 -5.54 -12.68 3.66
CA ALA A 365 -6.80 -11.98 3.48
C ALA A 365 -6.55 -10.60 2.84
N VAL A 366 -7.48 -10.16 1.99
CA VAL A 366 -7.52 -8.79 1.48
C VAL A 366 -8.44 -7.99 2.42
N PRO A 367 -7.91 -6.99 3.15
CA PRO A 367 -8.74 -6.15 4.01
C PRO A 367 -9.87 -5.46 3.25
N ALA A 368 -11.02 -5.26 3.90
CA ALA A 368 -12.22 -4.74 3.25
C ALA A 368 -12.00 -3.35 2.61
N ASP A 369 -11.22 -2.48 3.25
CA ASP A 369 -10.86 -1.15 2.74
C ASP A 369 -9.92 -1.23 1.52
N VAL A 370 -9.04 -2.24 1.44
CA VAL A 370 -8.20 -2.51 0.26
C VAL A 370 -9.05 -3.09 -0.88
N ALA A 371 -10.02 -3.96 -0.56
CA ALA A 371 -10.98 -4.46 -1.55
C ALA A 371 -11.87 -3.33 -2.09
N ALA A 372 -12.24 -2.38 -1.23
CA ALA A 372 -13.10 -1.24 -1.57
C ALA A 372 -12.50 -0.32 -2.63
N VAL A 373 -11.16 -0.25 -2.76
CA VAL A 373 -10.49 0.56 -3.80
C VAL A 373 -10.20 -0.22 -5.09
N ARG A 374 -10.77 -1.43 -5.25
CA ARG A 374 -10.66 -2.19 -6.48
C ARG A 374 -11.62 -1.63 -7.54
N SER A 375 -11.09 -0.75 -8.39
CA SER A 375 -11.84 -0.22 -9.53
C SER A 375 -12.30 -1.33 -10.50
N VAL A 376 -13.50 -1.17 -11.04
CA VAL A 376 -14.11 -1.93 -12.14
C VAL A 376 -13.61 -1.47 -13.51
N HIS A 377 -13.09 -0.24 -13.62
CA HIS A 377 -12.50 0.32 -14.84
C HIS A 377 -11.00 -0.01 -14.99
N ARG A 378 -10.54 -1.10 -14.38
CA ARG A 378 -9.17 -1.59 -14.61
C ARG A 378 -9.05 -2.04 -16.06
N THR A 379 -8.05 -1.49 -16.76
CA THR A 379 -7.63 -2.03 -18.05
C THR A 379 -7.15 -3.45 -17.80
N ALA A 380 -7.60 -4.40 -18.64
CA ALA A 380 -7.05 -5.75 -18.62
C ALA A 380 -5.52 -5.68 -18.70
N PRO A 381 -4.76 -6.56 -18.02
CA PRO A 381 -3.34 -6.66 -18.30
C PRO A 381 -3.18 -6.90 -19.82
N PRO A 382 -2.19 -6.27 -20.47
CA PRO A 382 -1.91 -6.58 -21.87
C PRO A 382 -1.75 -8.11 -22.00
N PRO A 383 -2.23 -8.71 -23.11
CA PRO A 383 -2.04 -10.13 -23.34
C PRO A 383 -0.57 -10.47 -23.14
N ARG A 384 -0.29 -11.55 -22.39
CA ARG A 384 1.09 -12.04 -22.26
C ARG A 384 1.56 -12.30 -23.68
N GLN A 385 2.60 -11.59 -24.12
CA GLN A 385 3.28 -11.96 -25.36
C GLN A 385 3.78 -13.41 -25.17
N PRO A 386 3.57 -14.28 -26.18
CA PRO A 386 3.75 -15.72 -26.07
C PRO A 386 5.15 -16.14 -25.64
#